data_AF-A0A3M1AEE9-F1
#
_entry.id   AF-A0A3M1AEE9-F1
#
_cell.length_a   1.000
_cell.length_b   1.000
_cell.length_c   1.000
_cell.angle_alpha   90.00
_cell.angle_beta   90.00
_cell.angle_gamma   90.00
#
_symmetry.space_group_name_H-M   'P 1'
#
loop_
_entity.id
_entity.type
_entity.pdbx_description
1 polymer ?
#
loop_
_entity_poly.entity_id
_entity_poly.type
_entity_poly.pdbx_seq_one_letter_code
_entity_poly.pdbx_strand_id
1 'polypeptide(L)'
;EDKKKREKVETINRADQLAYQTEKNIKELGDKLDSESKNKLEAAVGRLREAIKTENVSEINAASEDLNKIWNDVSSKMYQQSTAGQAQTETGASEEAPSGEKVQEAEYEVVDDDTDKK
;
A
#
# COMPACT_ATOMS: atom_id res chain seq x y z
N GLU A 1 -2.00 31.80 4.52
CA GLU A 1 -1.04 31.28 5.51
C GLU A 1 -1.70 30.28 6.47
N ASP A 2 -2.67 30.68 7.29
CA ASP A 2 -3.32 29.79 8.28
C ASP A 2 -4.04 28.57 7.70
N LYS A 3 -4.79 28.75 6.59
CA LYS A 3 -5.51 27.65 5.94
C LYS A 3 -4.55 26.57 5.41
N LYS A 4 -3.48 26.97 4.74
CA LYS A 4 -2.46 26.05 4.19
C LYS A 4 -1.71 25.31 5.30
N LYS A 5 -1.38 25.99 6.42
CA LYS A 5 -0.76 25.35 7.58
C LYS A 5 -1.69 24.33 8.23
N ARG A 6 -2.98 24.66 8.35
CA ARG A 6 -3.99 23.75 8.87
C ARG A 6 -4.14 22.51 7.98
N GLU A 7 -4.28 22.71 6.67
CA GLU A 7 -4.40 21.62 5.70
C GLU A 7 -3.18 20.70 5.74
N LYS A 8 -1.96 21.27 5.82
CA LYS A 8 -0.71 20.50 6.00
C LYS A 8 -0.76 19.62 7.26
N VAL A 9 -1.10 20.19 8.41
CA VAL A 9 -1.18 19.44 9.68
C VAL A 9 -2.26 18.36 9.62
N GLU A 10 -3.41 18.64 9.02
CA GLU A 10 -4.45 17.63 8.82
C GLU A 10 -3.99 16.48 7.92
N THR A 11 -3.28 16.77 6.83
CA THR A 11 -2.70 15.74 5.96
C THR A 11 -1.67 14.89 6.71
N ILE A 12 -0.77 15.51 7.47
CA ILE A 12 0.21 14.79 8.31
C ILE A 12 -0.50 13.87 9.31
N ASN A 13 -1.51 14.36 10.02
CA ASN A 13 -2.23 13.56 11.01
C ASN A 13 -2.98 12.38 10.38
N ARG A 14 -3.61 12.57 9.22
CA ARG A 14 -4.28 11.50 8.48
C ARG A 14 -3.28 10.43 8.01
N ALA A 15 -2.14 10.87 7.48
CA ALA A 15 -1.08 9.98 7.04
C ALA A 15 -0.47 9.18 8.20
N ASP A 16 -0.28 9.82 9.36
CA ASP A 16 0.24 9.16 10.56
C ASP A 16 -0.70 8.07 11.07
N GLN A 17 -2.01 8.38 11.10
CA GLN A 17 -3.06 7.42 11.44
C GLN A 17 -3.10 6.25 10.46
N LEU A 18 -2.98 6.53 9.15
CA LEU A 18 -2.94 5.49 8.13
C LEU A 18 -1.74 4.56 8.31
N ALA A 19 -0.54 5.13 8.49
CA ALA A 19 0.68 4.35 8.72
C ALA A 19 0.51 3.44 9.95
N TYR A 20 0.06 4.00 11.08
CA TYR A 20 -0.17 3.25 12.31
C TYR A 20 -1.19 2.11 12.14
N GLN A 21 -2.33 2.39 11.48
CA GLN A 21 -3.37 1.40 11.27
C GLN A 21 -2.87 0.24 10.40
N THR A 22 -2.09 0.54 9.35
CA THR A 22 -1.50 -0.49 8.50
C THR A 22 -0.45 -1.31 9.27
N GLU A 23 0.43 -0.69 10.06
CA GLU A 23 1.38 -1.41 10.91
C GLU A 23 0.68 -2.37 11.87
N LYS A 24 -0.43 -1.90 12.47
CA LYS A 24 -1.26 -2.74 13.34
C LYS A 24 -1.84 -3.91 12.55
N ASN A 25 -2.42 -3.66 11.39
CA ASN A 25 -3.02 -4.70 10.56
C ASN A 25 -1.97 -5.74 10.10
N ILE A 26 -0.75 -5.33 9.73
CA ILE A 26 0.33 -6.24 9.37
C ILE A 26 0.66 -7.19 10.53
N LYS A 27 0.68 -6.66 11.77
CA LYS A 27 0.92 -7.47 12.98
C LYS A 27 -0.24 -8.41 13.26
N GLU A 28 -1.48 -7.96 13.13
CA GLU A 28 -2.68 -8.77 13.38
C GLU A 28 -2.92 -9.85 12.31
N LEU A 29 -2.57 -9.56 11.06
CA LEU A 29 -2.69 -10.48 9.93
C LEU A 29 -1.40 -11.28 9.68
N GLY A 30 -0.40 -11.19 10.55
CA GLY A 30 0.97 -11.68 10.31
C GLY A 30 1.05 -13.08 9.69
N ASP A 31 0.33 -14.06 10.22
CA ASP A 31 0.34 -15.44 9.72
C ASP A 31 -0.52 -15.66 8.45
N LYS A 32 -1.38 -14.71 8.10
CA LYS A 32 -2.25 -14.74 6.91
C LYS A 32 -1.63 -14.02 5.72
N LEU A 33 -0.63 -13.18 5.96
CA LEU A 33 0.11 -12.46 4.93
C LEU A 33 1.32 -13.28 4.50
N ASP A 34 1.50 -13.43 3.18
CA ASP A 34 2.75 -13.94 2.65
C ASP A 34 3.89 -12.93 2.87
N SER A 35 5.13 -13.42 2.83
CA SER A 35 6.31 -12.59 3.11
C SER A 35 6.50 -11.44 2.12
N GLU A 36 6.09 -11.61 0.86
CA GLU A 36 6.19 -10.56 -0.15
C GLU A 36 5.20 -9.43 0.15
N SER A 37 3.94 -9.77 0.41
CA SER A 37 2.88 -8.82 0.79
C SER A 37 3.23 -8.05 2.05
N LYS A 38 3.77 -8.75 3.06
CA LYS A 38 4.24 -8.12 4.30
C LYS A 38 5.35 -7.11 4.02
N ASN A 39 6.40 -7.50 3.30
CA ASN A 39 7.54 -6.63 2.99
C ASN A 39 7.10 -5.38 2.19
N LYS A 40 6.19 -5.54 1.22
CA LYS A 40 5.64 -4.42 0.43
C LYS A 40 4.90 -3.42 1.31
N LEU A 41 4.06 -3.90 2.23
CA LEU A 41 3.34 -3.03 3.16
C LEU A 41 4.28 -2.33 4.14
N GLU A 42 5.27 -3.03 4.71
CA GLU A 42 6.25 -2.44 5.63
C GLU A 42 7.09 -1.35 4.93
N ALA A 43 7.50 -1.58 3.68
CA ALA A 43 8.23 -0.59 2.88
C ALA A 43 7.38 0.66 2.58
N ALA A 44 6.11 0.47 2.20
CA ALA A 44 5.19 1.58 1.90
C ALA A 44 4.88 2.42 3.15
N VAL A 45 4.68 1.78 4.30
CA VAL A 45 4.56 2.46 5.59
C VAL A 45 5.84 3.26 5.90
N GLY A 46 7.01 2.68 5.67
CA GLY A 46 8.30 3.35 5.87
C GLY A 46 8.42 4.64 5.05
N ARG A 47 8.09 4.58 3.75
CA ARG A 47 8.05 5.75 2.86
C ARG A 47 7.09 6.82 3.36
N LEU A 48 5.88 6.44 3.75
CA LEU A 48 4.88 7.37 4.28
C LEU A 48 5.37 8.07 5.56
N ARG A 49 6.00 7.33 6.47
CA ARG A 49 6.61 7.89 7.69
C ARG A 49 7.76 8.85 7.38
N GLU A 50 8.56 8.58 6.36
CA GLU A 50 9.64 9.48 5.93
C GLU A 50 9.10 10.77 5.30
N ALA A 51 8.09 10.66 4.44
CA ALA A 51 7.39 11.80 3.86
C ALA A 51 6.73 12.69 4.94
N ILE A 52 6.19 12.08 6.00
CA ILE A 52 5.67 12.81 7.17
C ILE A 52 6.78 13.61 7.86
N LYS A 53 7.98 13.04 8.04
CA LYS A 53 9.11 13.73 8.71
C LYS A 53 9.63 14.92 7.93
N THR A 54 9.65 14.84 6.60
CA THR A 54 10.02 15.96 5.73
C THR A 54 8.89 16.99 5.58
N GLU A 55 7.71 16.64 6.11
CA GLU A 55 6.47 17.41 6.02
C GLU A 55 6.09 17.83 4.59
N ASN A 56 6.52 17.06 3.60
CA ASN A 56 6.24 17.33 2.20
C ASN A 56 4.84 16.80 1.84
N VAL A 57 3.87 17.70 1.75
CA VAL A 57 2.45 17.34 1.51
C VAL A 57 2.25 16.57 0.20
N SER A 58 3.03 16.85 -0.84
CA SER A 58 2.95 16.13 -2.11
C SER A 58 3.36 14.67 -1.93
N GLU A 59 4.52 14.45 -1.30
CA GLU A 59 5.04 13.11 -1.02
C GLU A 59 4.15 12.34 -0.04
N ILE A 60 3.58 13.01 0.96
CA ILE A 60 2.65 12.39 1.91
C ILE A 60 1.41 11.88 1.19
N ASN A 61 0.84 12.66 0.27
CA ASN A 61 -0.32 12.23 -0.52
C ASN A 61 0.05 11.05 -1.42
N ALA A 62 1.15 11.14 -2.18
CA ALA A 62 1.59 10.08 -3.07
C ALA A 62 1.87 8.76 -2.31
N ALA A 63 2.59 8.83 -1.19
CA ALA A 63 2.87 7.66 -0.35
C ALA A 63 1.62 7.11 0.33
N SER A 64 0.65 7.96 0.69
CA SER A 64 -0.64 7.51 1.22
C SER A 64 -1.45 6.75 0.17
N GLU A 65 -1.47 7.25 -1.06
CA GLU A 65 -2.14 6.57 -2.18
C GLU A 65 -1.48 5.23 -2.52
N ASP A 66 -0.15 5.20 -2.56
CA ASP A 66 0.62 3.97 -2.81
C ASP A 66 0.36 2.91 -1.73
N LEU A 67 0.40 3.31 -0.45
CA LEU A 67 0.08 2.43 0.67
C LEU A 67 -1.34 1.86 0.57
N ASN A 68 -2.33 2.68 0.20
CA ASN A 68 -3.70 2.20 -0.02
C ASN A 68 -3.78 1.21 -1.18
N LYS A 69 -3.10 1.44 -2.30
CA LYS A 69 -3.08 0.52 -3.44
C LYS A 69 -2.50 -0.84 -3.03
N ILE A 70 -1.33 -0.85 -2.41
CA ILE A 70 -0.68 -2.07 -1.93
C ILE A 70 -1.60 -2.80 -0.94
N TRP A 71 -2.25 -2.08 -0.02
CA TRP A 71 -3.19 -2.68 0.91
C TRP A 71 -4.38 -3.36 0.22
N ASN A 72 -4.95 -2.73 -0.81
CA ASN A 72 -6.05 -3.31 -1.59
C ASN A 72 -5.61 -4.55 -2.37
N ASP A 73 -4.42 -4.53 -2.98
CA ASP A 73 -3.85 -5.68 -3.69
C ASP A 73 -3.63 -6.86 -2.74
N VAL A 74 -3.04 -6.60 -1.58
CA VAL A 74 -2.80 -7.61 -0.54
C VAL A 74 -4.12 -8.18 -0.02
N SER A 75 -5.10 -7.30 0.27
CA SER A 75 -6.43 -7.73 0.73
C SER A 75 -7.13 -8.60 -0.31
N SER A 76 -7.01 -8.25 -1.59
CA SER A 76 -7.59 -9.02 -2.69
C SER A 76 -6.94 -10.40 -2.82
N LYS A 77 -5.60 -10.48 -2.74
CA LYS A 77 -4.86 -11.75 -2.73
C LYS A 77 -5.25 -12.63 -1.54
N MET A 78 -5.37 -12.03 -0.35
CA MET A 78 -5.77 -12.76 0.87
C MET A 78 -7.18 -13.34 0.76
N TYR A 79 -8.13 -12.60 0.16
CA TYR A 79 -9.49 -13.08 -0.08
C TYR A 79 -9.49 -14.24 -1.10
N GLN A 80 -8.77 -14.09 -2.22
CA GLN A 80 -8.61 -15.15 -3.22
C GLN A 80 -8.00 -16.42 -2.62
N GLN A 81 -6.98 -16.30 -1.77
CA GLN A 81 -6.35 -17.44 -1.10
C GLN A 81 -7.30 -18.11 -0.09
N SER A 82 -8.17 -17.34 0.58
CA SER A 82 -9.19 -17.90 1.48
C SER A 82 -10.29 -18.64 0.73
N THR A 83 -10.75 -18.13 -0.42
CA THR A 83 -11.73 -18.81 -1.28
C THR A 83 -11.16 -20.08 -1.92
N ALA A 84 -9.90 -20.05 -2.35
CA ALA A 84 -9.21 -21.23 -2.89
C ALA A 84 -9.05 -22.35 -1.85
N GLY A 85 -8.93 -22.00 -0.55
CA GLY A 85 -8.85 -22.97 0.55
C GLY A 85 -10.17 -23.61 0.96
N GLN A 86 -11.33 -23.04 0.60
CA GLN A 86 -12.65 -23.62 0.85
C GLN A 86 -13.20 -24.42 -0.34
N ALA A 87 -12.57 -24.37 -1.51
CA ALA A 87 -13.01 -25.08 -2.71
C ALA A 87 -12.55 -26.57 -2.77
N GLN A 88 -12.05 -27.14 -1.67
CA GLN A 88 -11.74 -28.58 -1.60
C GLN A 88 -12.85 -29.44 -0.95
N THR A 89 -14.02 -28.85 -0.67
CA THR A 89 -15.23 -29.60 -0.34
C THR A 89 -16.40 -29.04 -1.17
N GLU A 90 -17.01 -29.92 -1.97
CA GLU A 90 -18.13 -29.71 -2.91
C GLU A 90 -17.81 -29.20 -4.33
N THR A 91 -17.48 -30.19 -5.18
CA THR A 91 -18.20 -30.53 -6.42
C THR A 91 -18.90 -29.41 -7.21
N GLY A 92 -18.36 -29.14 -8.41
CA GLY A 92 -19.20 -29.10 -9.62
C GLY A 92 -19.22 -27.82 -10.46
N ALA A 93 -18.75 -27.98 -11.70
CA ALA A 93 -19.13 -27.30 -12.94
C ALA A 93 -18.52 -25.92 -13.28
N SER A 94 -17.72 -25.94 -14.37
CA SER A 94 -17.76 -25.06 -15.57
C SER A 94 -17.66 -23.53 -15.38
N GLU A 95 -16.92 -22.75 -16.15
CA GLU A 95 -16.23 -22.92 -17.43
C GLU A 95 -15.44 -21.61 -17.71
N GLU A 96 -14.40 -21.73 -18.53
CA GLU A 96 -13.76 -20.70 -19.36
C GLU A 96 -12.97 -19.51 -18.75
N ALA A 97 -11.66 -19.60 -19.02
CA ALA A 97 -10.66 -18.52 -19.08
C ALA A 97 -10.95 -17.58 -20.31
N PRO A 98 -10.25 -16.45 -20.56
CA PRO A 98 -8.78 -16.44 -20.69
C PRO A 98 -8.05 -15.12 -20.33
N SER A 99 -6.71 -15.24 -20.35
CA SER A 99 -5.73 -14.16 -20.63
C SER A 99 -5.58 -13.10 -19.53
N GLY A 100 -4.44 -13.00 -18.83
CA GLY A 100 -3.15 -12.73 -19.43
C GLY A 100 -2.96 -11.22 -19.50
N GLU A 101 -2.49 -10.60 -18.42
CA GLU A 101 -1.92 -9.26 -18.51
C GLU A 101 -0.80 -9.08 -17.49
N LYS A 102 0.25 -8.43 -17.99
CA LYS A 102 1.57 -8.27 -17.40
C LYS A 102 1.45 -7.68 -16.00
N VAL A 103 2.03 -8.35 -15.01
CA VAL A 103 2.55 -7.67 -13.82
C VAL A 103 3.70 -6.82 -14.34
N GLN A 104 3.37 -5.61 -14.77
CA GLN A 104 4.35 -4.59 -15.08
C GLN A 104 5.05 -4.31 -13.76
N GLU A 105 6.28 -4.80 -13.68
CA GLU A 105 7.29 -4.35 -12.75
C GLU A 105 7.21 -2.82 -12.77
N ALA A 106 6.65 -2.26 -11.69
CA ALA A 106 6.76 -0.85 -11.43
C ALA A 106 8.24 -0.61 -11.14
N GLU A 107 9.02 -0.43 -12.21
CA GLU A 107 10.20 0.40 -12.20
C GLU A 107 9.73 1.77 -11.68
N TYR A 108 9.74 1.90 -10.36
CA TYR A 108 9.81 3.19 -9.72
C TYR A 108 11.19 3.70 -10.07
N GLU A 109 11.27 4.41 -11.19
CA GLU A 109 12.29 5.42 -11.44
C GLU A 109 12.30 6.28 -10.17
N VAL A 110 13.27 5.98 -9.31
CA VAL A 110 13.69 6.88 -8.25
C VAL A 110 14.05 8.15 -9.00
N VAL A 111 13.15 9.13 -8.95
CA VAL A 111 13.47 10.48 -9.39
C VAL A 111 14.53 10.95 -8.41
N ASP A 112 15.78 10.71 -8.80
CA ASP A 112 16.95 11.26 -8.15
C ASP A 112 16.74 12.77 -8.01
N ASP A 113 16.95 13.20 -6.78
CA ASP A 113 16.98 14.56 -6.29
C ASP A 113 17.89 15.43 -7.18
N ASP A 114 17.33 16.14 -8.16
CA ASP A 114 18.06 17.19 -8.85
C ASP A 114 17.93 18.49 -8.04
N THR A 115 18.93 18.66 -7.18
CA THR A 115 19.25 19.86 -6.44
C THR A 115 19.45 21.07 -7.38
N ASP A 116 18.38 21.77 -7.76
CA ASP A 116 18.53 23.04 -8.48
C ASP A 116 18.66 24.21 -7.49
N LYS A 117 19.92 24.49 -7.12
CA LYS A 117 20.34 25.79 -6.58
C LYS A 117 20.37 26.81 -7.72
N LYS A 118 19.57 27.87 -7.58
CA LYS A 118 19.86 29.17 -8.20
C LYS A 118 19.42 30.34 -7.33
#